data_AF-A0A956Z849-F1
#
_entry.id   AF-A0A956Z849-F1
#
_cell.length_a   1.000
_cell.length_b   1.000
_cell.length_c   1.000
_cell.angle_alpha   90.00
_cell.angle_beta   90.00
_cell.angle_gamma   90.00
#
_symmetry.space_group_name_H-M   'P 1'
#
loop_
_entity.id
_entity.type
_entity.pdbx_description
1 polymer ?
#
loop_
_entity_poly.entity_id
_entity_poly.type
_entity_poly.pdbx_seq_one_letter_code
_entity_poly.pdbx_strand_id
1 'polypeptide(L)'
;PGYDHITSGIGAAMIGWFGTAMLCYVTPKEHLGLPNRDDVREGVVTYKIAAHAADLAKGHPAARRRDDALSTARFAFRWADQFNLSLDPWKAERFHDETLPADGAKVAQFCSMCGPKFCSMNITQELRTLAAEALPQDNTLPQDSSGPNHHG
;
A
#
# COMPACT_ATOMS: atom_id res chain seq x y z
N PRO A 1 23.95 -4.73 -15.44
CA PRO A 1 23.83 -6.20 -15.34
C PRO A 1 23.70 -6.63 -13.86
N GLY A 2 22.82 -7.59 -13.56
CA GLY A 2 22.52 -8.05 -12.19
C GLY A 2 21.33 -7.35 -11.52
N TYR A 3 20.93 -6.19 -12.05
CA TYR A 3 19.80 -5.39 -11.56
C TYR A 3 18.93 -4.90 -12.72
N ASP A 4 18.95 -5.62 -13.84
CA ASP A 4 18.31 -5.15 -15.07
C ASP A 4 16.77 -5.17 -14.97
N HIS A 5 16.21 -5.95 -14.05
CA HIS A 5 14.81 -5.85 -13.64
C HIS A 5 14.45 -4.44 -13.09
N ILE A 6 15.36 -3.79 -12.36
CA ILE A 6 15.17 -2.44 -11.82
C ILE A 6 15.28 -1.39 -12.94
N THR A 7 16.37 -1.45 -13.72
CA THR A 7 16.63 -0.48 -14.79
C THR A 7 15.51 -0.50 -15.82
N SER A 8 15.10 -1.70 -16.24
CA SER A 8 13.98 -1.88 -17.17
C SER A 8 12.62 -1.58 -16.53
N GLY A 9 12.44 -1.86 -15.23
CA GLY A 9 11.21 -1.54 -14.49
C GLY A 9 10.88 -0.03 -14.53
N ILE A 10 11.89 0.84 -14.51
CA ILE A 10 11.71 2.30 -14.69
C ILE A 10 11.13 2.59 -16.08
N GLY A 11 11.77 2.10 -17.14
CA GLY A 11 11.30 2.30 -18.51
C GLY A 11 9.93 1.66 -18.77
N ALA A 12 9.69 0.49 -18.18
CA ALA A 12 8.43 -0.24 -18.28
C ALA A 12 7.27 0.54 -17.65
N ALA A 13 7.46 1.16 -16.49
CA ALA A 13 6.45 2.02 -15.87
C ALA A 13 6.16 3.26 -16.72
N MET A 14 7.21 3.91 -17.27
CA MET A 14 7.05 5.08 -18.13
C MET A 14 6.32 4.75 -19.43
N ILE A 15 6.76 3.73 -20.16
CA ILE A 15 6.15 3.38 -21.45
C ILE A 15 4.77 2.74 -21.27
N GLY A 16 4.55 2.03 -20.16
CA GLY A 16 3.23 1.57 -19.74
C GLY A 16 2.27 2.73 -19.49
N TRP A 17 2.73 3.78 -18.79
CA TRP A 17 1.95 5.01 -18.61
C TRP A 17 1.60 5.66 -19.97
N PHE A 18 2.55 5.68 -20.91
CA PHE A 18 2.34 6.22 -22.26
C PHE A 18 1.49 5.32 -23.18
N GLY A 19 1.03 4.15 -22.71
CA GLY A 19 0.01 3.36 -23.39
C GLY A 19 0.47 1.99 -23.90
N THR A 20 1.69 1.55 -23.57
CA THR A 20 2.08 0.15 -23.86
C THR A 20 1.12 -0.82 -23.16
N ALA A 21 0.53 -1.71 -23.95
CA ALA A 21 -0.50 -2.64 -23.47
C ALA A 21 0.06 -3.87 -22.73
N MET A 22 1.31 -4.25 -23.01
CA MET A 22 1.95 -5.42 -22.40
C MET A 22 3.44 -5.16 -22.19
N LEU A 23 3.94 -5.48 -20.99
CA LEU A 23 5.34 -5.32 -20.60
C LEU A 23 5.97 -6.70 -20.44
N CYS A 24 6.91 -7.05 -21.31
CA CYS A 24 7.73 -8.25 -21.12
C CYS A 24 8.70 -8.01 -19.96
N TYR A 25 8.66 -8.88 -18.96
CA TYR A 25 9.54 -8.75 -17.80
C TYR A 25 11.02 -8.98 -18.14
N VAL A 26 11.88 -8.44 -17.27
CA VAL A 26 13.33 -8.65 -17.28
C VAL A 26 13.70 -9.16 -15.90
N THR A 27 14.54 -10.19 -15.84
CA THR A 27 14.97 -10.79 -14.57
C THR A 27 16.26 -10.14 -14.06
N PRO A 28 16.65 -10.34 -12.79
CA PRO A 28 17.97 -9.92 -12.29
C PRO A 28 19.14 -10.48 -13.11
N LYS A 29 18.99 -11.70 -13.67
CA LYS A 29 20.02 -12.39 -14.45
C LYS A 29 20.02 -12.08 -15.94
N GLU A 30 19.23 -11.12 -16.39
CA GLU A 30 19.32 -10.66 -17.78
C GLU A 30 20.79 -10.32 -18.12
N HIS A 31 21.23 -10.73 -19.31
CA HIS A 31 22.61 -10.62 -19.78
C HIS A 31 23.67 -11.42 -18.99
N LEU A 32 23.27 -12.25 -18.01
CA LEU A 32 24.21 -13.01 -17.16
C LEU A 32 23.99 -14.52 -17.21
N GLY A 33 22.75 -14.99 -17.37
CA GLY A 33 22.47 -16.42 -17.49
C GLY A 33 20.98 -16.74 -17.37
N LEU A 34 20.67 -18.04 -17.36
CA LEU A 34 19.29 -18.50 -17.21
C LEU A 34 18.76 -18.18 -15.80
N PRO A 35 17.55 -17.59 -15.69
CA PRO A 35 16.94 -17.28 -14.40
C PRO A 35 16.53 -18.56 -13.66
N ASN A 36 16.70 -18.56 -12.34
CA ASN A 36 16.13 -19.56 -11.45
C ASN A 36 14.73 -19.14 -10.98
N ARG A 37 14.11 -19.93 -10.11
CA ARG A 37 12.78 -19.67 -9.55
C ARG A 37 12.66 -18.30 -8.87
N ASP A 38 13.67 -17.89 -8.11
CA ASP A 38 13.64 -16.64 -7.36
C ASP A 38 13.85 -15.43 -8.28
N ASP A 39 14.73 -15.56 -9.28
CA ASP A 39 14.94 -14.55 -10.33
C ASP A 39 13.63 -14.29 -11.11
N VAL A 40 12.88 -15.35 -11.42
CA VAL A 40 11.56 -15.26 -12.08
C VAL A 40 10.56 -14.54 -11.17
N ARG A 41 10.47 -14.91 -9.89
CA ARG A 41 9.57 -14.25 -8.93
C ARG A 41 9.89 -12.76 -8.81
N GLU A 42 11.16 -12.40 -8.70
CA GLU A 42 11.60 -11.01 -8.59
C GLU A 42 11.28 -10.20 -9.85
N GLY A 43 11.54 -10.76 -11.04
CA GLY A 43 11.14 -10.13 -12.31
C GLY A 43 9.63 -9.91 -12.40
N VAL A 44 8.82 -10.92 -12.05
CA VAL A 44 7.35 -10.83 -12.10
C VAL A 44 6.83 -9.78 -11.13
N VAL A 45 7.29 -9.78 -9.87
CA VAL A 45 6.85 -8.78 -8.88
C VAL A 45 7.26 -7.36 -9.32
N THR A 46 8.48 -7.19 -9.84
CA THR A 46 8.98 -5.90 -10.34
C THR A 46 8.10 -5.37 -11.48
N TYR A 47 7.71 -6.22 -12.42
CA TYR A 47 6.87 -5.80 -13.54
C TYR A 47 5.39 -5.64 -13.17
N LYS A 48 4.90 -6.35 -12.15
CA LYS A 48 3.58 -6.04 -11.54
C LYS A 48 3.57 -4.66 -10.87
N ILE A 49 4.68 -4.25 -10.23
CA ILE A 49 4.83 -2.90 -9.70
C ILE A 49 4.80 -1.88 -10.84
N ALA A 50 5.61 -2.09 -11.89
CA ALA A 50 5.68 -1.18 -13.03
C ALA A 50 4.32 -1.03 -13.75
N ALA A 51 3.64 -2.14 -14.02
CA ALA A 51 2.31 -2.13 -14.63
C ALA A 51 1.27 -1.42 -13.75
N HIS A 52 1.26 -1.69 -12.45
CA HIS A 52 0.35 -1.03 -11.52
C HIS A 52 0.63 0.48 -11.39
N ALA A 53 1.90 0.88 -11.36
CA ALA A 53 2.30 2.29 -11.37
C ALA A 53 1.84 3.00 -12.65
N ALA A 54 1.95 2.33 -13.81
CA ALA A 54 1.41 2.82 -15.08
C ALA A 54 -0.12 2.97 -15.03
N ASP A 55 -0.85 2.00 -14.48
CA ASP A 55 -2.31 2.06 -14.34
C ASP A 55 -2.75 3.21 -13.42
N LEU A 56 -2.02 3.47 -12.33
CA LEU A 56 -2.24 4.64 -11.48
C LEU A 56 -2.03 5.95 -12.26
N ALA A 57 -0.92 6.07 -12.99
CA ALA A 57 -0.59 7.26 -13.77
C ALA A 57 -1.57 7.53 -14.92
N LYS A 58 -2.17 6.47 -15.48
CA LYS A 58 -3.26 6.55 -16.48
C LYS A 58 -4.62 6.91 -15.87
N GLY A 59 -4.75 6.91 -14.54
CA GLY A 59 -6.03 7.10 -13.87
C GLY A 59 -6.99 5.93 -14.07
N HIS A 60 -6.49 4.69 -14.22
CA HIS A 60 -7.35 3.52 -14.40
C HIS A 60 -8.31 3.39 -13.18
N PRO A 61 -9.64 3.27 -13.39
CA PRO A 61 -10.64 3.46 -12.32
C PRO A 61 -10.45 2.57 -11.09
N ALA A 62 -9.90 1.37 -11.28
CA ALA A 62 -9.71 0.41 -10.21
C ALA A 62 -8.34 0.46 -9.52
N ALA A 63 -7.35 1.14 -10.11
CA ALA A 63 -5.95 1.00 -9.69
C ALA A 63 -5.75 1.51 -8.25
N ARG A 64 -6.30 2.69 -7.94
CA ARG A 64 -6.15 3.34 -6.63
C ARG A 64 -6.76 2.55 -5.47
N ARG A 65 -7.81 1.75 -5.73
CA ARG A 65 -8.52 1.00 -4.66
C ARG A 65 -7.57 0.11 -3.84
N ARG A 66 -6.59 -0.52 -4.49
CA ARG A 66 -5.62 -1.38 -3.83
C ARG A 66 -4.68 -0.58 -2.93
N ASP A 67 -4.17 0.55 -3.42
CA ASP A 67 -3.25 1.44 -2.70
C ASP A 67 -3.93 2.05 -1.48
N ASP A 68 -5.17 2.50 -1.65
CA ASP A 68 -5.98 3.05 -0.57
C ASP A 68 -6.25 1.97 0.48
N ALA A 69 -6.70 0.77 0.09
CA ALA A 69 -6.94 -0.33 1.02
C ALA A 69 -5.68 -0.74 1.81
N LEU A 70 -4.53 -0.84 1.13
CA LEU A 70 -3.25 -1.17 1.76
C LEU A 70 -2.81 -0.05 2.71
N SER A 71 -2.98 1.21 2.31
CA SER A 71 -2.63 2.38 3.12
C SER A 71 -3.55 2.53 4.34
N THR A 72 -4.84 2.24 4.20
CA THR A 72 -5.78 2.17 5.33
C THR A 72 -5.40 1.06 6.29
N ALA A 73 -5.07 -0.14 5.81
CA ALA A 73 -4.60 -1.24 6.66
C ALA A 73 -3.32 -0.85 7.42
N ARG A 74 -2.37 -0.22 6.73
CA ARG A 74 -1.12 0.29 7.31
C ARG A 74 -1.36 1.32 8.40
N PHE A 75 -2.18 2.34 8.12
CA PHE A 75 -2.47 3.38 9.10
C PHE A 75 -3.23 2.85 10.32
N ALA A 76 -4.07 1.83 10.13
CA ALA A 76 -4.84 1.18 11.20
C ALA A 76 -4.07 0.05 11.91
N PHE A 77 -2.77 -0.16 11.60
CA PHE A 77 -1.95 -1.24 12.16
C PHE A 77 -2.53 -2.65 12.00
N ARG A 78 -3.32 -2.88 10.94
CA ARG A 78 -3.81 -4.21 10.56
C ARG A 78 -2.74 -4.93 9.75
N TRP A 79 -1.70 -5.39 10.42
CA TRP A 79 -0.49 -5.96 9.78
C TRP A 79 -0.80 -7.12 8.84
N ALA A 80 -1.62 -8.08 9.28
CA ALA A 80 -2.02 -9.22 8.44
C ALA A 80 -2.73 -8.77 7.15
N ASP A 81 -3.65 -7.80 7.25
CA ASP A 81 -4.33 -7.24 6.07
C ASP A 81 -3.36 -6.50 5.16
N GLN A 82 -2.43 -5.73 5.72
CA GLN A 82 -1.40 -5.04 4.94
C GLN A 82 -0.51 -6.04 4.17
N PHE A 83 -0.11 -7.15 4.79
CA PHE A 83 0.67 -8.19 4.13
C PHE A 83 -0.12 -8.84 3.00
N ASN A 84 -1.35 -9.26 3.28
CA ASN A 84 -2.23 -9.93 2.31
C ASN A 84 -2.58 -9.04 1.11
N LEU A 85 -2.66 -7.72 1.30
CA LEU A 85 -2.91 -6.77 0.23
C LEU A 85 -1.65 -6.46 -0.61
N SER A 86 -0.45 -6.80 -0.14
CA SER A 86 0.81 -6.53 -0.84
C SER A 86 0.99 -7.42 -2.08
N LEU A 87 1.98 -7.11 -2.94
CA LEU A 87 2.23 -7.90 -4.16
C LEU A 87 2.94 -9.22 -3.86
N ASP A 88 3.61 -9.29 -2.71
CA ASP A 88 4.33 -10.45 -2.21
C ASP A 88 4.12 -10.55 -0.69
N PRO A 89 2.99 -11.12 -0.23
CA PRO A 89 2.62 -11.19 1.18
C PRO A 89 3.68 -11.86 2.06
N TRP A 90 4.24 -12.97 1.59
CA TRP A 90 5.28 -13.73 2.29
C TRP A 90 6.55 -12.90 2.50
N LYS A 91 6.97 -12.12 1.51
CA LYS A 91 8.15 -11.25 1.65
C LYS A 91 7.86 -10.12 2.63
N ALA A 92 6.67 -9.52 2.58
CA ALA A 92 6.27 -8.44 3.48
C ALA A 92 6.23 -8.89 4.95
N GLU A 93 5.61 -10.04 5.22
CA GLU A 93 5.54 -10.62 6.56
C GLU A 93 6.93 -11.01 7.08
N ARG A 94 7.73 -11.72 6.27
CA ARG A 94 9.09 -12.12 6.64
C ARG A 94 9.95 -10.92 7.04
N PHE A 95 9.92 -9.83 6.26
CA PHE A 95 10.71 -8.63 6.56
C PHE A 95 10.30 -7.93 7.85
N HIS A 96 9.00 -7.95 8.20
CA HIS A 96 8.56 -7.47 9.50
C HIS A 96 9.11 -8.38 10.62
N ASP A 97 8.98 -9.70 10.43
CA ASP A 97 9.26 -10.70 11.46
C ASP A 97 10.75 -10.95 11.71
N GLU A 98 11.62 -10.54 10.77
CA GLU A 98 13.08 -10.51 10.98
C GLU A 98 13.47 -9.71 12.25
N THR A 99 12.63 -8.76 12.68
CA THR A 99 12.90 -7.94 13.87
C THR A 99 11.80 -8.02 14.94
N LEU A 100 10.56 -8.33 14.56
CA LEU A 100 9.41 -8.43 15.46
C LEU A 100 8.61 -9.72 15.20
N PRO A 101 9.16 -10.90 15.52
CA PRO A 101 8.57 -12.19 15.13
C PRO A 101 7.34 -12.59 15.96
N ALA A 102 7.16 -12.03 17.16
CA ALA A 102 6.08 -12.42 18.06
C ALA A 102 4.70 -12.09 17.47
N ASP A 103 3.71 -12.97 17.67
CA ASP A 103 2.34 -12.78 17.16
C ASP A 103 1.70 -11.47 17.66
N GLY A 104 2.03 -11.07 18.90
CA GLY A 104 1.59 -9.79 19.47
C GLY A 104 2.09 -8.56 18.71
N ALA A 105 3.18 -8.66 17.93
CA ALA A 105 3.65 -7.58 17.08
C ALA A 105 2.72 -7.32 15.88
N LYS A 106 1.93 -8.32 15.45
CA LYS A 106 0.96 -8.18 14.35
C LYS A 106 -0.27 -7.34 14.71
N VAL A 107 -0.38 -6.93 15.97
CA VAL A 107 -1.39 -5.98 16.46
C VAL A 107 -0.77 -4.75 17.10
N ALA A 108 0.57 -4.62 17.05
CA ALA A 108 1.27 -3.50 17.64
C ALA A 108 1.11 -2.22 16.80
N GLN A 109 0.92 -1.09 17.47
CA GLN A 109 0.84 0.24 16.85
C GLN A 109 2.23 0.83 16.52
N PHE A 110 3.19 -0.01 16.17
CA PHE A 110 4.53 0.40 15.75
C PHE A 110 5.25 -0.74 15.01
N CYS A 111 6.37 -0.42 14.37
CA CYS A 111 7.34 -1.40 13.89
C CYS A 111 8.73 -1.09 14.46
N SER A 112 9.71 -1.95 14.14
CA SER A 112 11.10 -1.80 14.60
C SER A 112 11.79 -0.54 14.10
N MET A 113 11.34 0.06 12.99
CA MET A 113 12.00 1.27 12.45
C MET A 113 11.91 2.48 13.38
N CYS A 114 10.79 2.67 14.09
CA CYS A 114 10.59 3.82 14.96
C CYS A 114 10.34 3.44 16.42
N GLY A 115 9.94 2.18 16.67
CA GLY A 115 9.53 1.72 17.99
C GLY A 115 8.24 2.40 18.50
N PRO A 116 7.83 2.06 19.74
CA PRO A 116 6.52 2.45 20.28
C PRO A 116 6.38 3.96 20.51
N LYS A 117 7.47 4.66 20.82
CA LYS A 117 7.42 6.08 21.23
C LYS A 117 7.49 7.08 20.07
N PHE A 118 7.98 6.67 18.90
CA PHE A 118 8.28 7.58 17.79
C PHE A 118 7.56 7.20 16.49
N CYS A 119 6.60 6.26 16.54
CA CYS A 119 5.81 5.92 15.36
C CYS A 119 4.89 7.08 14.98
N SER A 120 5.14 7.69 13.81
CA SER A 120 4.38 8.85 13.33
C SER A 120 2.88 8.56 13.15
N MET A 121 2.52 7.36 12.70
CA MET A 121 1.12 6.96 12.53
C MET A 121 0.40 6.81 13.88
N ASN A 122 1.09 6.27 14.89
CA ASN A 122 0.51 6.14 16.24
C ASN A 122 0.31 7.51 16.88
N ILE A 123 1.33 8.36 16.82
CA ILE A 123 1.24 9.75 17.31
C ILE A 123 0.08 10.49 16.60
N THR A 124 -0.10 10.28 15.29
CA THR A 124 -1.22 10.86 14.56
C THR A 124 -2.57 10.35 15.05
N GLN A 125 -2.71 9.06 15.40
CA GLN A 125 -3.93 8.52 15.98
C GLN A 125 -4.21 9.11 17.36
N GLU A 126 -3.20 9.19 18.23
CA GLU A 126 -3.31 9.79 19.57
C GLU A 126 -3.78 11.26 19.47
N LEU A 127 -3.17 12.05 18.59
CA LEU A 127 -3.57 13.44 18.35
C LEU A 127 -5.01 13.57 17.82
N ARG A 128 -5.46 12.65 16.96
CA ARG A 128 -6.86 12.63 16.47
C ARG A 128 -7.84 12.32 17.59
N THR A 129 -7.50 11.39 18.48
CA THR A 129 -8.33 11.07 19.66
C THR A 129 -8.42 12.26 20.60
N LEU A 130 -7.28 12.88 20.95
CA LEU A 130 -7.24 14.07 21.80
C LEU A 130 -8.04 15.23 21.21
N ALA A 131 -7.93 15.46 19.89
CA ALA A 131 -8.71 16.50 19.21
C ALA A 131 -10.22 16.19 19.24
N ALA A 132 -10.63 14.93 19.06
CA ALA A 132 -12.03 14.54 19.14
C ALA A 132 -12.62 14.68 20.55
N GLU A 133 -11.82 14.45 21.59
CA GLU A 133 -12.21 14.65 23.00
C GLU A 133 -12.28 16.13 23.38
N ALA A 134 -11.42 16.97 22.79
CA ALA A 134 -11.36 18.41 23.07
C ALA A 134 -12.46 19.23 22.37
N LEU A 135 -13.13 18.67 21.36
CA LEU A 135 -14.24 19.34 20.67
C LEU A 135 -15.50 19.30 21.56
N PRO A 136 -16.20 20.44 21.75
CA PRO A 136 -17.49 20.42 22.43
C PRO A 136 -18.44 19.50 21.65
N GLN A 137 -19.08 18.56 22.34
CA GLN A 137 -20.19 17.80 21.76
C GLN A 137 -21.39 18.72 21.63
N ASP A 138 -21.43 19.48 20.55
CA ASP A 138 -22.61 20.25 20.19
C ASP A 138 -23.71 19.28 19.77
N ASN A 139 -24.57 18.94 20.73
CA ASN A 139 -25.75 18.11 20.52
C ASN A 139 -26.93 18.93 19.96
N THR A 140 -26.67 20.06 19.28
CA THR A 140 -27.69 20.91 18.65
C THR A 140 -27.52 20.99 17.13
N LEU A 141 -27.61 19.85 16.44
CA LEU A 141 -28.11 19.91 15.06
C LEU A 141 -29.63 20.17 15.13
N PRO A 142 -30.15 21.23 14.51
CA PRO A 142 -31.58 21.38 14.36
C PRO A 142 -32.10 20.16 13.59
N GLN A 143 -33.10 19.48 14.14
CA GLN A 143 -33.90 18.55 13.36
C GLN A 143 -34.60 19.37 12.29
N ASP A 144 -34.02 19.39 11.10
CA ASP A 144 -34.71 19.69 9.86
C ASP A 144 -35.95 18.78 9.83
N SER A 145 -37.09 19.40 10.09
CA SER A 145 -38.44 18.84 9.97
C SER A 145 -39.11 19.35 8.70
N SER A 146 -38.34 19.60 7.65
CA SER A 146 -38.88 19.96 6.34
C SER A 146 -39.10 18.70 5.49
N GLY A 147 -40.18 18.00 5.81
CA GLY A 147 -40.76 17.02 4.89
C GLY A 147 -41.07 17.67 3.54
N PRO A 148 -40.91 16.96 2.41
CA PRO A 148 -41.21 17.51 1.11
C PRO A 148 -42.73 17.70 0.98
N ASN A 149 -43.17 18.96 1.01
CA ASN A 149 -44.50 19.32 0.54
C ASN A 149 -44.59 19.04 -0.95
N HIS A 150 -45.49 18.13 -1.31
CA HIS A 150 -46.09 18.05 -2.64
C HIS A 150 -46.57 19.43 -3.10
N HIS A 151 -46.27 19.82 -4.35
CA HIS A 151 -47.19 20.45 -5.31
C HIS A 151 -46.46 20.83 -6.62
N GLY A 152 -47.08 20.50 -7.76
CA GLY A 152 -46.74 21.02 -9.10
C GLY A 152 -46.37 19.94 -10.09
#